data_AF-A0A2V9H809-F1
#
_entry.id   AF-A0A2V9H809-F1
#
_cell.length_a   1.000
_cell.length_b   1.000
_cell.length_c   1.000
_cell.angle_alpha   90.00
_cell.angle_beta   90.00
_cell.angle_gamma   90.00
#
_symmetry.space_group_name_H-M   'P 1'
#
loop_
_entity.id
_entity.type
_entity.pdbx_description
1 polymer ?
#
loop_
_entity_poly.entity_id
_entity_poly.type
_entity_poly.pdbx_seq_one_letter_code
_entity_poly.pdbx_strand_id
1 'polypeptide(L)'
;MLAGRPATEQCIVIDGVNFLNNADIDGQNLPPAGAPNIMMAAGGTQLTEIFDDDGIYFWKVHVDWNNPANTKANGPVKINVAPYHYLCNGQLTSCVPQPSTERRLDVQGDKIMQRLVYRKIAGHESIVAAHSVATQGGG
;
A
#
# COMPACT_ATOMS: atom_id res chain seq x y z
N MET A 1 -24.10 3.90 -7.30
CA MET A 1 -22.81 4.39 -7.81
C MET A 1 -22.94 5.08 -9.17
N LEU A 2 -23.24 4.40 -10.29
CA LEU A 2 -23.41 5.10 -11.59
C LEU A 2 -24.77 5.80 -11.76
N ALA A 3 -25.83 5.27 -11.13
CA ALA A 3 -27.19 5.82 -11.20
C ALA A 3 -27.55 6.75 -10.03
N GLY A 4 -26.57 7.17 -9.19
CA GLY A 4 -26.81 8.09 -8.06
C GLY A 4 -27.72 7.59 -6.93
N ARG A 5 -28.07 6.30 -6.89
CA ARG A 5 -28.90 5.72 -5.84
C ARG A 5 -28.13 5.56 -4.52
N PRO A 6 -28.82 5.57 -3.36
CA PRO A 6 -28.20 5.25 -2.07
C PRO A 6 -27.40 3.95 -2.13
N ALA A 7 -26.24 3.94 -1.46
CA ALA A 7 -25.36 2.78 -1.35
C ALA A 7 -25.06 2.51 0.12
N THR A 8 -24.80 1.25 0.44
CA THR A 8 -24.29 0.83 1.75
C THR A 8 -22.76 0.75 1.68
N GLU A 9 -22.10 1.06 2.80
CA GLU A 9 -20.65 0.91 2.97
C GLU A 9 -20.33 -0.06 4.10
N GLN A 10 -19.15 -0.66 4.04
CA GLN A 10 -18.58 -1.49 5.08
C GLN A 10 -17.22 -0.90 5.44
N CYS A 11 -17.01 -0.59 6.71
CA CYS A 11 -15.82 0.13 7.18
C CYS A 11 -15.02 -0.74 8.14
N ILE A 12 -13.71 -0.82 7.92
CA ILE A 12 -12.75 -1.47 8.81
C ILE A 12 -11.70 -0.42 9.17
N VAL A 13 -11.39 -0.29 10.46
CA VAL A 13 -10.30 0.56 10.93
C VAL A 13 -9.05 -0.30 11.08
N ILE A 14 -7.97 0.12 10.43
CA ILE A 14 -6.63 -0.43 10.61
C ILE A 14 -5.78 0.72 11.13
N ASP A 15 -5.33 0.64 12.38
CA ASP A 15 -4.58 1.69 13.04
C ASP A 15 -3.06 1.48 12.90
N GLY A 16 -2.28 2.55 13.06
CA GLY A 16 -0.82 2.51 13.09
C GLY A 16 -0.18 2.04 11.78
N VAL A 17 -0.84 2.26 10.64
CA VAL A 17 -0.35 1.89 9.31
C VAL A 17 -0.17 3.15 8.45
N ASN A 18 0.79 3.10 7.51
CA ASN A 18 0.90 4.11 6.46
C ASN A 18 -0.24 3.97 5.43
N PHE A 19 0.04 4.34 4.18
CA PHE A 19 -0.93 4.32 3.10
C PHE A 19 -1.23 2.90 2.62
N LEU A 20 -2.48 2.48 2.82
CA LEU A 20 -3.02 1.20 2.39
C LEU A 20 -3.40 1.24 0.90
N ASN A 21 -2.75 0.39 0.10
CA ASN A 21 -3.14 0.18 -1.28
C ASN A 21 -3.85 -1.16 -1.43
N ASN A 22 -4.89 -1.20 -2.25
CA ASN A 22 -5.57 -2.44 -2.65
C ASN A 22 -4.92 -3.01 -3.90
N ALA A 23 -4.80 -4.33 -3.96
CA ALA A 23 -4.41 -5.03 -5.18
C ALA A 23 -5.50 -4.87 -6.24
N ASP A 24 -5.08 -4.54 -7.47
CA ASP A 24 -5.96 -4.45 -8.62
C ASP A 24 -5.54 -5.47 -9.68
N ILE A 25 -6.52 -6.07 -10.35
CA ILE A 25 -6.31 -7.12 -11.34
C ILE A 25 -5.80 -6.47 -12.62
N ASP A 26 -4.70 -7.01 -13.16
CA ASP A 26 -4.21 -6.65 -14.48
C ASP A 26 -4.12 -7.90 -15.36
N GLY A 27 -4.89 -7.89 -16.45
CA GLY A 27 -5.11 -9.04 -17.33
C GLY A 27 -6.48 -9.71 -17.12
N GLN A 28 -6.69 -10.82 -17.82
CA GLN A 28 -7.98 -11.53 -17.88
C GLN A 28 -8.09 -12.70 -16.90
N ASN A 29 -6.97 -13.18 -16.36
CA ASN A 29 -6.96 -14.30 -15.42
C ASN A 29 -7.30 -13.79 -14.02
N LEU A 30 -8.49 -14.17 -13.55
CA LEU A 30 -8.99 -13.78 -12.24
C LEU A 30 -8.34 -14.61 -11.10
N PRO A 31 -8.28 -14.06 -9.88
CA PRO A 31 -8.04 -14.84 -8.68
C PRO A 31 -9.05 -16.00 -8.55
N PRO A 32 -8.68 -17.10 -7.87
CA PRO A 32 -9.62 -18.17 -7.54
C PRO A 32 -10.87 -17.63 -6.83
N ALA A 33 -12.02 -18.26 -7.07
CA ALA A 33 -13.25 -17.89 -6.38
C ALA A 33 -13.07 -17.96 -4.86
N GLY A 34 -13.48 -16.91 -4.16
CA GLY A 34 -13.33 -16.80 -2.70
C GLY A 34 -11.95 -16.30 -2.24
N ALA A 35 -11.02 -16.00 -3.14
CA ALA A 35 -9.76 -15.36 -2.76
C ALA A 35 -10.03 -14.01 -2.06
N PRO A 36 -9.33 -13.71 -0.95
CA PRO A 36 -9.45 -12.42 -0.30
C PRO A 36 -8.82 -11.32 -1.17
N ASN A 37 -9.28 -10.09 -0.99
CA ASN A 37 -8.55 -8.93 -1.50
C ASN A 37 -7.26 -8.76 -0.69
N ILE A 38 -6.15 -8.50 -1.36
CA ILE A 38 -4.87 -8.21 -0.70
C ILE A 38 -4.67 -6.71 -0.64
N MET A 39 -4.45 -6.21 0.57
CA MET A 39 -4.09 -4.82 0.82
C MET A 39 -2.67 -4.78 1.34
N MET A 40 -1.83 -3.85 0.86
CA MET A 40 -0.43 -3.75 1.30
C MET A 40 -0.06 -2.31 1.66
N ALA A 41 0.88 -2.17 2.59
CA ALA A 41 1.49 -0.90 2.97
C ALA A 41 2.98 -1.08 3.31
N ALA A 42 3.76 -0.01 3.18
CA ALA A 42 5.12 0.03 3.69
C ALA A 42 5.09 0.04 5.22
N GLY A 43 6.15 -0.50 5.83
CA GLY A 43 6.46 -0.35 7.24
C GLY A 43 6.96 1.04 7.63
N GLY A 44 7.09 1.29 8.94
CA GLY A 44 7.34 2.61 9.53
C GLY A 44 6.05 3.36 9.89
N THR A 45 6.16 4.50 10.57
CA THR A 45 5.03 5.37 10.94
C THR A 45 5.51 6.82 11.03
N GLN A 46 5.31 7.59 9.95
CA GLN A 46 5.91 8.94 9.85
C GLN A 46 5.44 9.90 10.95
N LEU A 47 4.14 9.90 11.28
CA LEU A 47 3.57 10.83 12.27
C LEU A 47 4.08 10.58 13.70
N THR A 48 4.74 9.44 13.94
CA THR A 48 5.41 9.12 15.20
C THR A 48 6.93 9.03 15.04
N GLU A 49 7.48 9.64 13.97
CA GLU A 49 8.91 9.74 13.69
C GLU A 49 9.64 8.40 13.52
N ILE A 50 8.94 7.37 13.04
CA ILE A 50 9.53 6.07 12.70
C ILE A 50 9.68 6.00 11.18
N PHE A 51 10.91 6.17 10.69
CA PHE A 51 11.21 6.27 9.25
C PHE A 51 11.97 5.07 8.69
N ASP A 52 12.37 4.15 9.57
CA ASP A 52 13.09 2.91 9.24
C ASP A 52 12.18 1.70 9.42
N ASP A 53 12.27 0.72 8.51
CA ASP A 53 11.70 -0.62 8.69
C ASP A 53 12.46 -1.61 7.77
N ASP A 54 12.17 -2.88 7.93
CA ASP A 54 12.64 -3.99 7.09
C ASP A 54 11.47 -4.88 6.64
N GLY A 55 10.25 -4.34 6.70
CA GLY A 55 9.01 -5.03 6.40
C GLY A 55 8.12 -4.30 5.39
N ILE A 56 7.53 -5.07 4.48
CA ILE A 56 6.30 -4.69 3.79
C ILE A 56 5.15 -5.50 4.38
N TYR A 57 4.03 -4.86 4.69
CA TYR A 57 2.94 -5.50 5.43
C TYR A 57 1.73 -5.69 4.52
N PHE A 58 1.04 -6.82 4.67
CA PHE A 58 -0.20 -7.06 3.96
C PHE A 58 -1.32 -7.59 4.85
N TRP A 59 -2.55 -7.34 4.40
CA TRP A 59 -3.78 -7.81 5.00
C TRP A 59 -4.61 -8.55 3.96
N LYS A 60 -5.31 -9.58 4.43
CA LYS A 60 -6.35 -10.28 3.66
C LYS A 60 -7.70 -9.68 4.04
N VAL A 61 -8.29 -8.92 3.14
CA VAL A 61 -9.58 -8.25 3.33
C VAL A 61 -10.69 -9.12 2.74
N HIS A 62 -11.71 -9.35 3.55
CA HIS A 62 -12.93 -10.03 3.16
C HIS A 62 -14.13 -9.17 3.54
N VAL A 63 -15.04 -8.96 2.59
CA VAL A 63 -16.29 -8.23 2.79
C VAL A 63 -17.45 -9.21 2.68
N ASP A 64 -18.31 -9.23 3.69
CA ASP A 64 -19.55 -9.99 3.72
C ASP A 64 -20.74 -9.03 3.75
N TRP A 65 -21.41 -8.89 2.61
CA TRP A 65 -22.56 -8.02 2.45
C TRP A 65 -23.85 -8.59 3.06
N ASN A 66 -23.91 -9.91 3.29
CA ASN A 66 -25.07 -10.56 3.90
C ASN A 66 -25.00 -10.48 5.42
N ASN A 67 -23.79 -10.59 5.98
CA ASN A 67 -23.53 -10.42 7.40
C ASN A 67 -22.35 -9.46 7.63
N PRO A 68 -22.62 -8.15 7.77
CA PRO A 68 -21.62 -7.12 8.02
C PRO A 68 -20.62 -7.43 9.14
N ALA A 69 -21.05 -8.15 10.19
CA ALA A 69 -20.18 -8.53 11.31
C ALA A 69 -19.06 -9.51 10.92
N ASN A 70 -19.17 -10.17 9.78
CA ASN A 70 -18.14 -11.06 9.24
C ASN A 70 -17.11 -10.32 8.36
N THR A 71 -17.34 -9.05 8.03
CA THR A 71 -16.38 -8.22 7.26
C THR A 71 -15.15 -7.94 8.10
N LYS A 72 -13.96 -8.29 7.58
CA LYS A 72 -12.70 -8.21 8.34
C LYS A 72 -11.48 -8.06 7.45
N ALA A 73 -10.45 -7.43 8.00
CA ALA A 73 -9.10 -7.42 7.47
C ALA A 73 -8.21 -8.25 8.40
N ASN A 74 -7.71 -9.38 7.92
CA ASN A 74 -6.81 -10.23 8.71
C ASN A 74 -5.36 -9.86 8.40
N GLY A 75 -4.58 -9.53 9.42
CA GLY A 75 -3.19 -9.11 9.32
C GLY A 75 -2.80 -8.18 10.49
N PRO A 76 -1.68 -7.45 10.37
CA PRO A 76 -0.73 -7.51 9.26
C PRO A 76 0.06 -8.82 9.23
N VAL A 77 0.47 -9.23 8.04
CA VAL A 77 1.54 -10.22 7.84
C VAL A 77 2.75 -9.48 7.27
N LYS A 78 3.91 -9.64 7.91
CA LYS A 78 5.18 -9.03 7.49
C LYS A 78 5.83 -9.85 6.38
N ILE A 79 6.19 -9.18 5.29
CA ILE A 79 7.09 -9.66 4.25
C ILE A 79 8.44 -9.03 4.52
N ASN A 80 9.42 -9.84 4.90
CA ASN A 80 10.77 -9.37 5.16
C ASN A 80 11.42 -8.88 3.85
N VAL A 81 12.01 -7.69 3.91
CA VAL A 81 12.79 -7.07 2.84
C VAL A 81 14.14 -6.60 3.42
N ALA A 82 15.01 -6.04 2.59
CA ALA A 82 16.21 -5.38 3.10
C ALA A 82 15.79 -4.15 3.95
N PRO A 83 16.53 -3.81 5.03
CA PRO A 83 16.29 -2.60 5.79
C PRO A 83 16.31 -1.37 4.88
N TYR A 84 15.38 -0.45 5.13
CA TYR A 84 15.24 0.76 4.37
C TYR A 84 14.89 1.94 5.28
N HIS A 85 15.17 3.14 4.76
CA HIS A 85 14.77 4.41 5.36
C HIS A 85 13.91 5.18 4.36
N TYR A 86 12.92 5.93 4.82
CA TYR A 86 12.16 6.81 3.94
C TYR A 86 13.05 7.90 3.35
N LEU A 87 12.92 8.17 2.04
CA LEU A 87 13.56 9.36 1.48
C LEU A 87 13.04 10.59 2.23
N CYS A 88 13.95 11.40 2.74
CA CYS A 88 13.66 12.62 3.50
C CYS A 88 12.71 12.46 4.69
N ASN A 89 12.75 11.31 5.38
CA ASN A 89 11.83 11.02 6.49
C ASN A 89 10.34 10.96 6.06
N GLY A 90 10.05 10.80 4.76
CA GLY A 90 8.70 10.67 4.20
C GLY A 90 8.10 11.97 3.67
N GLN A 91 6.78 12.02 3.58
CA GLN A 91 5.98 13.15 3.07
C GLN A 91 5.95 14.36 4.01
N LEU A 92 5.29 15.43 3.57
CA LEU A 92 5.22 16.72 4.27
C LEU A 92 6.60 17.37 4.42
N THR A 93 7.48 17.12 3.47
CA THR A 93 8.82 17.69 3.40
C THR A 93 9.00 18.55 2.15
N SER A 94 10.17 19.15 2.01
CA SER A 94 10.55 19.94 0.83
C SER A 94 12.03 19.71 0.59
N CYS A 95 12.37 18.51 0.12
CA CYS A 95 13.74 18.02 0.15
C CYS A 95 14.31 17.69 -1.23
N VAL A 96 13.49 17.37 -2.23
CA VAL A 96 14.01 17.00 -3.56
C VAL A 96 14.26 18.27 -4.38
N PRO A 97 15.50 18.52 -4.84
CA PRO A 97 15.81 19.72 -5.63
C PRO A 97 15.19 19.65 -7.02
N GLN A 98 14.94 20.82 -7.60
CA GLN A 98 14.44 20.97 -8.97
C GLN A 98 15.40 21.87 -9.78
N PRO A 99 15.64 21.59 -11.07
CA PRO A 99 16.43 22.47 -11.91
C PRO A 99 15.84 23.88 -11.98
N SER A 100 16.72 24.90 -11.93
CA SER A 100 16.37 26.31 -12.15
C SER A 100 15.40 26.93 -11.14
N THR A 101 15.25 26.35 -9.94
CA THR A 101 14.45 26.94 -8.85
C THR A 101 14.97 26.51 -7.47
N GLU A 102 14.79 27.37 -6.47
CA GLU A 102 15.06 27.04 -5.07
C GLU A 102 13.89 26.26 -4.42
N ARG A 103 12.72 26.20 -5.07
CA ARG A 103 11.57 25.45 -4.55
C ARG A 103 11.83 23.94 -4.68
N ARG A 104 11.79 23.25 -3.55
CA ARG A 104 11.95 21.79 -3.47
C ARG A 104 10.60 21.08 -3.50
N LEU A 105 10.62 19.82 -3.97
CA LEU A 105 9.46 18.94 -4.00
C LEU A 105 9.32 18.20 -2.66
N ASP A 106 8.07 17.93 -2.31
CA ASP A 106 7.73 16.92 -1.32
C ASP A 106 7.96 15.53 -1.90
N VAL A 107 8.26 14.57 -1.04
CA VAL A 107 8.41 13.16 -1.42
C VAL A 107 7.23 12.36 -0.89
N GLN A 108 6.94 11.23 -1.52
CA GLN A 108 5.96 10.28 -1.01
C GLN A 108 6.67 9.00 -0.59
N GLY A 109 7.70 9.17 0.26
CA GLY A 109 8.61 8.09 0.67
C GLY A 109 7.99 7.10 1.66
N ASP A 110 6.88 7.45 2.30
CA ASP A 110 6.14 6.64 3.28
C ASP A 110 5.03 5.78 2.64
N LYS A 111 5.05 5.63 1.30
CA LYS A 111 3.98 4.97 0.54
C LYS A 111 4.54 3.88 -0.34
N ILE A 112 3.82 2.77 -0.42
CA ILE A 112 3.88 1.94 -1.61
C ILE A 112 3.17 2.70 -2.73
N MET A 113 3.79 2.76 -3.91
CA MET A 113 3.21 3.48 -5.04
C MET A 113 2.03 2.69 -5.62
N GLN A 114 0.94 3.39 -5.89
CA GLN A 114 -0.16 2.84 -6.68
C GLN A 114 0.34 2.64 -8.13
N ARG A 115 0.09 1.50 -8.80
CA ARG A 115 -0.80 0.38 -8.45
C ARG A 115 -0.08 -0.80 -7.80
N LEU A 116 -0.77 -1.49 -6.89
CA LEU A 116 -0.48 -2.88 -6.55
C LEU A 116 -1.11 -3.80 -7.60
N VAL A 117 -0.28 -4.50 -8.37
CA VAL A 117 -0.75 -5.20 -9.58
C VAL A 117 -0.82 -6.70 -9.34
N TYR A 118 -2.02 -7.27 -9.26
CA TYR A 118 -2.21 -8.71 -9.24
C TYR A 118 -2.16 -9.27 -10.67
N ARG A 119 -1.39 -10.34 -10.86
CA ARG A 119 -1.34 -11.12 -12.11
C ARG A 119 -1.34 -12.61 -11.83
N LYS A 120 -2.01 -13.35 -12.71
CA LYS A 120 -1.97 -14.81 -12.76
C LYS A 120 -1.48 -15.30 -14.12
N ILE A 121 -0.31 -15.94 -14.15
CA ILE A 121 0.37 -16.39 -15.37
C ILE A 121 0.77 -17.86 -15.20
N ALA A 122 0.35 -18.72 -16.13
CA ALA A 122 0.67 -20.16 -16.12
C ALA A 122 0.38 -20.86 -14.78
N GLY A 123 -0.69 -20.46 -14.08
CA GLY A 123 -1.08 -21.00 -12.78
C GLY A 123 -0.36 -20.38 -11.57
N HIS A 124 0.58 -19.46 -11.78
CA HIS A 124 1.26 -18.74 -10.71
C HIS A 124 0.61 -17.38 -10.46
N GLU A 125 0.33 -17.08 -9.18
CA GLU A 125 -0.27 -15.82 -8.73
C GLU A 125 0.82 -14.91 -8.15
N SER A 126 0.81 -13.63 -8.54
CA SER A 126 1.82 -12.66 -8.14
C SER A 126 1.20 -11.29 -7.91
N ILE A 127 1.80 -10.51 -7.00
CA ILE A 127 1.53 -9.08 -6.85
C ILE A 127 2.83 -8.34 -7.12
N VAL A 128 2.78 -7.35 -8.02
CA VAL A 128 3.90 -6.45 -8.30
C VAL A 128 3.61 -5.11 -7.62
N ALA A 129 4.58 -4.65 -6.82
CA ALA A 129 4.52 -3.40 -6.09
C ALA A 129 5.81 -2.61 -6.27
N ALA A 130 5.73 -1.29 -6.21
CA ALA A 130 6.87 -0.39 -6.25
C ALA A 130 6.93 0.44 -4.97
N HIS A 131 8.10 0.48 -4.33
CA HIS A 131 8.34 1.22 -3.10
C HIS A 131 9.66 1.97 -3.24
N SER A 132 9.63 3.27 -2.99
CA SER A 132 10.81 4.14 -3.06
C SER A 132 11.48 4.20 -1.70
N VAL A 133 12.80 3.98 -1.65
CA VAL A 133 13.59 3.99 -0.41
C VAL A 133 14.76 4.96 -0.55
N ALA A 134 15.21 5.54 0.57
CA ALA A 134 16.44 6.30 0.61
C ALA A 134 17.62 5.33 0.44
N THR A 135 18.41 5.52 -0.61
CA THR A 135 19.65 4.75 -0.79
C THR A 135 20.82 5.63 -0.39
N GLN A 136 21.83 5.06 0.27
CA GLN A 136 23.02 5.82 0.70
C GLN A 136 23.88 6.37 -0.47
N GLY A 137 23.52 6.09 -1.72
CA GLY A 137 24.29 6.45 -2.92
C GLY A 137 23.67 7.49 -3.85
N GLY A 138 22.46 7.98 -3.60
CA GLY A 138 21.79 8.97 -4.46
C GLY A 138 21.56 10.28 -3.72
N GLY A 139 22.27 11.34 -4.13
CA GLY A 139 22.23 12.67 -3.51
C GLY A 139 20.98 13.50 -3.79
#